data_AF-A0A971EF14-F1
#
_entry.id   AF-A0A971EF14-F1
#
_cell.length_a   1.000
_cell.length_b   1.000
_cell.length_c   1.000
_cell.angle_alpha   90.00
_cell.angle_beta   90.00
_cell.angle_gamma   90.00
#
_symmetry.space_group_name_H-M   'P 1'
#
loop_
_entity.id
_entity.type
_entity.pdbx_description
1 polymer ?
#
loop_
_entity_poly.entity_id
_entity_poly.type
_entity_poly.pdbx_seq_one_letter_code
_entity_poly.pdbx_strand_id
1 'polypeptide(L)'
;MKSKKKLRQPLRLIGIGVLCTVLLVTLVPRVKTIIELSARKQALLEQKAELEKEQQALMLEFEQASSPENIERIAREQLGMVKPGEQPLIPVLSD
;
A
#
# COMPACT_ATOMS: atom_id res chain seq x y z
N MET A 1 16.56 57.37 42.15
CA MET A 1 16.67 56.96 40.73
C MET A 1 16.61 55.42 40.57
N LYS A 2 15.52 54.76 40.98
CA LYS A 2 15.36 53.29 40.91
C LYS A 2 13.89 52.93 40.68
N SER A 3 13.39 52.93 39.43
CA SER A 3 12.11 52.25 39.14
C SER A 3 11.79 51.95 37.67
N LYS A 4 12.61 52.36 36.69
CA LYS A 4 12.30 52.06 35.27
C LYS A 4 12.59 50.61 34.85
N LYS A 5 13.28 49.81 35.68
CA LYS A 5 13.57 48.38 35.39
C LYS A 5 12.40 47.45 35.72
N LYS A 6 11.63 47.72 36.79
CA LYS A 6 10.52 46.85 37.21
C LYS A 6 9.32 46.86 36.26
N LEU A 7 9.03 47.98 35.57
CA LEU A 7 7.94 48.04 34.57
C LEU A 7 8.28 47.38 33.23
N ARG A 8 9.57 47.29 32.87
CA ARG A 8 10.00 46.69 31.58
C ARG A 8 10.13 45.16 31.63
N GLN A 9 10.27 44.58 32.83
CA GLN A 9 10.30 43.13 33.03
C GLN A 9 8.98 42.41 32.70
N PRO A 10 7.81 42.83 33.21
CA PRO A 10 6.55 42.18 32.84
C PRO A 10 6.24 42.37 31.36
N LEU A 11 6.59 43.52 30.77
CA LEU A 11 6.41 43.75 29.33
C LEU A 11 7.29 42.83 28.46
N ARG A 12 8.53 42.55 28.89
CA ARG A 12 9.40 41.56 28.23
C ARG A 12 8.86 40.15 28.37
N LEU A 13 8.34 39.77 29.53
CA LEU A 13 7.72 38.46 29.75
C LEU A 13 6.47 38.28 28.89
N ILE A 14 5.64 39.32 28.76
CA ILE A 14 4.49 39.33 27.85
C ILE A 14 4.96 39.17 26.40
N GLY A 15 5.98 39.91 25.97
CA GLY A 15 6.54 39.78 24.62
C GLY A 15 7.08 38.38 24.30
N ILE A 16 7.79 37.75 25.26
CA ILE A 16 8.26 36.36 25.13
C ILE A 16 7.07 35.40 25.08
N GLY A 17 6.07 35.59 25.94
CA GLY A 17 4.85 34.77 25.93
C GLY A 17 4.14 34.84 24.59
N VAL A 18 3.94 36.04 24.05
CA VAL A 18 3.33 36.23 22.72
C VAL A 18 4.16 35.55 21.63
N LEU A 19 5.48 35.73 21.64
CA LEU A 19 6.37 35.08 20.67
C LEU A 19 6.28 33.54 20.75
N CYS A 20 6.34 32.96 21.95
CA CYS A 20 6.17 31.53 22.16
C CYS A 20 4.79 31.05 21.68
N THR A 21 3.74 31.83 21.91
CA THR A 21 2.38 31.48 21.47
C THR A 21 2.29 31.48 19.94
N VAL A 22 2.84 32.48 19.26
CA VAL A 22 2.90 32.55 17.80
C VAL A 22 3.70 31.37 17.22
N LEU A 23 4.83 31.03 17.83
CA LEU A 23 5.61 29.85 17.43
C LEU A 23 4.83 28.55 17.63
N LEU A 24 4.15 28.37 18.76
CA LEU A 24 3.33 27.18 18.98
C LEU A 24 2.18 27.07 17.97
N VAL A 25 1.45 28.15 17.71
CA VAL A 25 0.34 28.17 16.75
C VAL A 25 0.81 27.84 15.33
N THR A 26 2.04 28.21 14.98
CA THR A 26 2.61 27.92 13.65
C THR A 26 3.25 26.52 13.55
N LEU A 27 3.92 26.03 14.60
CA LEU A 27 4.65 24.76 14.56
C LEU A 27 3.77 23.54 14.86
N VAL A 28 2.82 23.65 15.78
CA VAL A 28 1.94 22.52 16.17
C VAL A 28 1.18 21.93 14.97
N PRO A 29 0.51 22.71 14.10
CA PRO A 29 -0.18 22.13 12.94
C PRO A 29 0.80 21.45 11.99
N ARG A 30 2.01 22.00 11.80
CA ARG A 30 3.05 21.43 10.92
C ARG A 30 3.46 20.04 11.41
N VAL A 31 3.69 19.88 12.71
CA VAL A 31 4.06 18.60 13.31
C VAL A 31 2.93 17.58 13.14
N LYS A 32 1.68 17.98 13.39
CA LYS A 32 0.52 17.10 13.18
C LYS A 32 0.41 16.64 11.73
N THR A 33 0.55 17.55 10.77
CA THR A 33 0.53 17.23 9.34
C THR A 33 1.63 16.24 8.98
N ILE A 34 2.85 16.41 9.51
CA ILE A 34 3.96 15.48 9.23
C ILE A 34 3.64 14.07 9.74
N ILE A 35 3.11 13.96 10.97
CA ILE A 35 2.74 12.67 11.55
C ILE A 35 1.66 12.00 10.70
N GLU A 36 0.61 12.75 10.34
CA GLU A 36 -0.48 12.24 9.52
C GLU A 36 -0.01 11.81 8.14
N LEU A 37 0.78 12.63 7.45
CA LEU A 37 1.35 12.29 6.15
C LEU A 37 2.27 11.08 6.24
N SER A 38 3.07 10.96 7.30
CA SER A 38 3.94 9.81 7.49
C SER A 38 3.12 8.52 7.68
N ALA A 39 2.05 8.57 8.47
CA ALA A 39 1.18 7.42 8.68
C ALA A 39 0.47 7.00 7.38
N ARG A 40 -0.06 7.98 6.63
CA ARG A 40 -0.68 7.73 5.31
C ARG A 40 0.33 7.15 4.32
N LYS A 41 1.55 7.69 4.28
CA LYS A 41 2.63 7.18 3.42
C LYS A 41 2.95 5.72 3.76
N GLN A 42 3.05 5.40 5.05
CA GLN A 42 3.34 4.03 5.48
C GLN A 42 2.23 3.06 5.07
N ALA A 43 0.96 3.42 5.29
CA ALA A 43 -0.18 2.60 4.87
C ALA A 43 -0.22 2.38 3.35
N LEU A 44 0.09 3.42 2.56
CA LEU A 44 0.16 3.28 1.09
C LEU A 44 1.32 2.39 0.63
N LEU A 45 2.46 2.43 1.32
CA LEU A 45 3.59 1.55 1.01
C LEU A 45 3.25 0.08 1.31
N GLU A 46 2.53 -0.18 2.40
CA GLU A 46 2.06 -1.52 2.76
C GLU A 46 1.07 -2.04 1.72
N GLN A 47 0.07 -1.23 1.34
CA GLN A 47 -0.88 -1.60 0.28
C GLN A 47 -0.18 -1.87 -1.06
N LYS A 48 0.79 -1.03 -1.43
CA LYS A 48 1.58 -1.24 -2.66
C LYS A 48 2.32 -2.57 -2.62
N ALA A 49 2.95 -2.90 -1.49
CA ALA A 49 3.68 -4.16 -1.34
C ALA A 49 2.74 -5.38 -1.37
N GLU A 50 1.53 -5.26 -0.85
CA GLU A 50 0.50 -6.29 -0.93
C GLU A 50 0.02 -6.50 -2.37
N LEU A 51 -0.34 -5.42 -3.08
CA LEU A 51 -0.74 -5.48 -4.48
C LEU A 51 0.36 -6.02 -5.40
N GLU A 52 1.62 -5.68 -5.15
CA GLU A 52 2.75 -6.21 -5.93
C GLU A 52 2.92 -7.71 -5.73
N LYS A 53 2.69 -8.23 -4.52
CA LYS A 53 2.70 -9.68 -4.26
C LYS A 53 1.52 -10.37 -4.94
N GLU A 54 0.34 -9.80 -4.85
CA GLU A 54 -0.86 -10.33 -5.51
C GLU A 54 -0.67 -10.37 -7.03
N GLN A 55 -0.16 -9.30 -7.61
CA GLN A 55 0.16 -9.24 -9.04
C GLN A 55 1.15 -10.33 -9.44
N GLN A 56 2.22 -10.54 -8.68
CA GLN A 56 3.19 -11.61 -8.96
C GLN A 56 2.54 -13.00 -8.86
N ALA A 57 1.71 -13.23 -7.85
CA ALA A 57 0.97 -14.49 -7.71
C ALA A 57 0.04 -14.73 -8.90
N LEU A 58 -0.72 -13.71 -9.31
CA LEU A 58 -1.61 -13.78 -10.48
C LEU A 58 -0.84 -14.02 -11.77
N MET A 59 0.32 -13.40 -11.94
CA MET A 59 1.16 -13.63 -13.13
C MET A 59 1.66 -15.07 -13.18
N LEU A 60 2.09 -15.63 -12.06
CA LEU A 60 2.50 -17.04 -11.99
C LEU A 60 1.33 -17.98 -12.30
N GLU A 61 0.15 -17.71 -11.75
CA GLU A 61 -1.06 -18.49 -12.04
C GLU A 61 -1.44 -18.38 -13.52
N PHE A 62 -1.35 -17.18 -14.10
CA PHE A 62 -1.62 -16.96 -15.51
C PHE A 62 -0.63 -17.68 -16.42
N GLU A 63 0.67 -17.66 -16.10
CA GLU A 63 1.69 -18.38 -16.84
C GLU A 63 1.48 -19.89 -16.76
N GLN A 64 1.12 -20.41 -15.58
CA GLN A 64 0.78 -21.81 -15.40
C GLN A 64 -0.49 -22.20 -16.16
N ALA A 65 -1.53 -21.37 -16.14
CA ALA A 65 -2.78 -21.63 -16.85
C ALA A 65 -2.60 -21.51 -18.37
N SER A 66 -1.74 -20.59 -18.82
CA SER A 66 -1.44 -20.35 -20.23
C SER A 66 -0.35 -21.29 -20.79
N SER A 67 0.22 -22.17 -19.97
CA SER A 67 1.18 -23.17 -20.44
C SER A 67 0.48 -24.09 -21.46
N PRO A 68 1.11 -24.41 -22.61
CA PRO A 68 0.52 -25.27 -23.63
C PRO A 68 0.09 -26.62 -23.09
N GLU A 69 0.84 -27.18 -22.13
CA GLU A 69 0.51 -28.44 -21.47
C GLU A 69 -0.76 -28.33 -20.64
N ASN A 70 -0.94 -27.24 -19.89
CA ASN A 70 -2.14 -27.04 -19.08
C ASN A 70 -3.37 -26.71 -19.93
N ILE A 71 -3.19 -25.94 -21.00
CA ILE A 71 -4.24 -25.69 -21.98
C ILE A 71 -4.67 -27.00 -22.64
N GLU A 72 -3.72 -27.83 -23.08
CA GLU A 72 -4.01 -29.13 -23.69
C GLU A 72 -4.68 -30.08 -22.69
N ARG A 73 -4.23 -30.09 -21.43
CA ARG A 73 -4.85 -30.86 -20.35
C ARG A 73 -6.29 -30.43 -20.11
N ILE A 74 -6.57 -29.14 -19.96
CA ILE A 74 -7.94 -28.62 -19.79
C ILE A 74 -8.79 -28.95 -21.03
N ALA A 75 -8.24 -28.78 -22.23
CA ALA A 75 -8.94 -29.08 -23.48
C ALA A 75 -9.30 -30.57 -23.60
N ARG A 76 -8.38 -31.48 -23.25
CA ARG A 76 -8.62 -32.93 -23.28
C ARG A 76 -9.53 -33.40 -22.15
N GLU A 77 -9.26 -32.99 -20.91
CA GLU A 77 -9.92 -33.51 -19.71
C GLU A 77 -11.29 -32.87 -19.46
N GLN A 78 -11.42 -31.55 -19.63
CA GLN A 78 -12.67 -30.84 -19.34
C GLN A 78 -13.52 -30.62 -20.57
N LEU A 79 -12.90 -30.39 -21.73
CA LEU A 79 -13.62 -30.08 -22.97
C LEU A 79 -13.72 -31.27 -23.93
N GLY A 80 -13.06 -32.40 -23.63
CA GLY A 80 -13.06 -33.59 -24.48
C GLY A 80 -12.47 -33.36 -25.88
N MET A 81 -11.71 -32.27 -26.06
CA MET A 81 -11.11 -31.89 -27.34
C MET A 81 -9.90 -32.77 -27.62
N VAL A 82 -9.76 -33.18 -28.88
CA VAL A 82 -8.62 -33.96 -29.40
C VAL A 82 -7.97 -33.22 -30.56
N LYS A 83 -6.67 -33.42 -30.78
CA LYS A 83 -5.97 -32.77 -31.89
C LYS A 83 -6.53 -33.28 -33.24
N PRO A 84 -6.56 -32.44 -34.29
CA PRO A 84 -6.99 -32.87 -35.62
C PRO A 84 -6.16 -34.06 -36.11
N GLY A 85 -6.81 -35.21 -36.33
CA GLY A 85 -6.15 -36.46 -36.74
C GLY A 85 -5.90 -37.48 -35.62
N GLU A 86 -6.15 -37.16 -34.34
CA GLU A 86 -6.14 -38.11 -33.23
C GLU A 86 -7.54 -38.71 -32.99
N GLN A 87 -7.63 -40.01 -32.69
CA GLN A 87 -8.88 -40.67 -32.29
C GLN A 87 -9.01 -40.69 -30.76
N PRO A 88 -10.18 -40.33 -30.19
CA PRO A 88 -10.38 -40.38 -28.74
C PRO A 88 -10.33 -41.83 -28.24
N LEU A 89 -9.39 -42.12 -27.34
CA LEU A 89 -9.31 -43.40 -26.64
C LEU A 89 -10.35 -43.40 -25.52
N ILE A 90 -11.46 -44.11 -25.73
CA ILE A 90 -12.47 -44.34 -24.70
C ILE A 90 -12.04 -45.60 -23.94
N PRO A 91 -11.71 -45.52 -22.62
CA PRO A 91 -11.42 -46.71 -21.85
C PRO A 91 -12.70 -47.56 -21.76
N VAL A 92 -12.65 -48.76 -22.33
CA VAL A 92 -13.70 -49.77 -22.13
C VAL A 92 -13.51 -50.31 -20.72
N LEU A 93 -14.41 -49.95 -19.81
CA LEU A 93 -14.54 -50.61 -18.52
C LEU A 93 -15.01 -52.04 -18.80
N SER A 94 -14.11 -53.01 -18.69
CA SER A 94 -14.48 -54.42 -18.60
C SER A 94 -14.96 -54.65 -17.17
N ASP A 95 -16.23 -55.02 -17.01
CA ASP A 95 -16.90 -55.34 -15.75
C ASP A 95 -16.16 -56.39 -14.90
#